data_AF-A4C5T2-F1
#
_entry.id   AF-A4C5T2-F1
#
_cell.length_a   1.000
_cell.length_b   1.000
_cell.length_c   1.000
_cell.angle_alpha   90.00
_cell.angle_beta   90.00
_cell.angle_gamma   90.00
#
_symmetry.space_group_name_H-M   'P 1'
#
loop_
_entity.id
_entity.type
_entity.pdbx_description
1 polymer ?
#
loop_
_entity_poly.entity_id
_entity_poly.type
_entity_poly.pdbx_seq_one_letter_code
_entity_poly.pdbx_strand_id
1 'polypeptide(L)'
;MSKVLNSLWNVGAALFWGLLLILLPLYLLLNNSNDWCGSEQYEIFISPNQDIEAVVTIINCGATTNYETQISVNRVDSPADKNVLVVLDGHPNELEYKVSWLGENTIEVSEFNFKDLLSFHSRNKTGDIVRSHIKPKAS
;
A
#
# COMPACT_ATOMS: atom_id res chain seq x y z
N MET A 1 51.98 -5.03 28.43
CA MET A 1 51.27 -4.22 27.40
C MET A 1 51.84 -2.81 27.42
N SER A 2 52.33 -2.27 26.30
CA SER A 2 52.96 -0.94 26.31
C SER A 2 51.90 0.16 26.50
N LYS A 3 52.27 1.28 27.14
CA LYS A 3 51.34 2.42 27.36
C LYS A 3 50.73 2.94 26.05
N VAL A 4 51.52 2.89 24.97
CA VAL A 4 51.11 3.27 23.62
C VAL A 4 50.00 2.34 23.08
N LEU A 5 50.14 1.04 23.29
CA LEU A 5 49.14 0.06 22.85
C LEU A 5 47.81 0.22 23.61
N ASN A 6 47.86 0.47 24.92
CA ASN A 6 46.65 0.76 25.70
C ASN A 6 45.96 2.06 25.26
N SER A 7 46.72 3.10 24.94
CA SER A 7 46.17 4.37 24.45
C SER A 7 45.47 4.21 23.10
N LEU A 8 46.10 3.48 22.17
CA LEU A 8 45.52 3.19 20.85
C LEU A 8 44.24 2.36 20.97
N TRP A 9 44.22 1.37 21.86
CA TRP A 9 43.04 0.55 22.14
C TRP A 9 41.87 1.38 22.69
N ASN A 10 42.13 2.24 23.67
CA ASN A 10 41.08 3.05 24.28
C ASN A 10 40.49 4.08 23.30
N VAL A 11 41.32 4.68 22.44
CA VAL A 11 40.85 5.62 21.40
C VAL A 11 40.04 4.87 20.34
N GLY A 12 40.51 3.70 19.89
CA GLY A 12 39.76 2.86 18.95
C GLY A 12 38.41 2.42 19.51
N ALA A 13 38.37 2.00 20.77
CA ALA A 13 37.14 1.64 21.46
C ALA A 13 36.18 2.84 21.57
N ALA A 14 36.69 4.02 21.94
CA ALA A 14 35.88 5.23 22.05
C ALA A 14 35.25 5.63 20.71
N LEU A 15 36.02 5.56 19.61
CA LEU A 15 35.50 5.82 18.26
C LEU A 15 34.47 4.78 17.83
N PHE A 16 34.74 3.50 18.08
CA PHE A 16 33.82 2.41 17.75
C PHE A 16 32.48 2.55 18.47
N TRP A 17 32.51 2.73 19.80
CA TRP A 17 31.30 2.89 20.59
C TRP A 17 30.58 4.21 20.30
N GLY A 18 31.32 5.30 20.04
CA GLY A 18 30.73 6.57 19.62
C GLY A 18 29.99 6.48 18.29
N LEU A 19 30.61 5.83 17.28
CA LEU A 19 29.96 5.55 16.00
C LEU A 19 28.75 4.64 16.18
N LEU A 20 28.86 3.59 17.00
CA LEU A 20 27.77 2.66 17.24
C LEU A 20 26.56 3.36 17.90
N LEU A 21 26.80 4.25 18.86
CA LEU A 21 25.74 5.02 19.54
C LEU A 21 25.02 6.01 18.61
N ILE A 22 25.64 6.44 17.52
CA ILE A 22 25.03 7.36 16.54
C ILE A 22 24.38 6.59 15.39
N LEU A 23 25.11 5.61 14.82
CA LEU A 23 24.66 4.86 13.66
C LEU A 23 23.53 3.89 13.99
N LEU A 24 23.50 3.30 15.19
CA LEU A 24 22.44 2.38 15.58
C LEU A 24 21.06 3.06 15.67
N PRO A 25 20.86 4.19 16.39
CA PRO A 25 19.57 4.87 16.40
C PRO A 25 19.22 5.46 15.04
N LEU A 26 20.19 5.96 14.27
CA LEU A 26 19.93 6.43 12.90
C LEU A 26 19.45 5.29 11.99
N TYR A 27 20.08 4.11 12.09
CA TYR A 27 19.65 2.92 11.38
C TYR A 27 18.25 2.49 11.79
N LEU A 28 17.92 2.50 13.09
CA LEU A 28 16.58 2.17 13.58
C LEU A 28 15.51 3.18 13.13
N LEU A 29 15.85 4.47 13.04
CA LEU A 29 14.95 5.51 12.53
C LEU A 29 14.71 5.39 11.03
N LEU A 30 15.74 5.05 10.25
CA LEU A 30 15.64 4.90 8.79
C LEU A 30 15.04 3.55 8.37
N ASN A 31 15.22 2.50 9.18
CA ASN A 31 14.74 1.15 8.88
C ASN A 31 13.35 0.86 9.47
N ASN A 32 12.82 1.77 10.30
CA ASN A 32 11.38 1.90 10.41
C ASN A 32 10.90 2.53 9.11
N SER A 33 10.65 1.67 8.11
CA SER A 33 9.75 1.96 7.00
C SER A 33 8.34 2.14 7.60
N ASN A 34 8.16 3.23 8.34
CA ASN A 34 6.84 3.76 8.58
C ASN A 34 6.37 4.15 7.20
N ASP A 35 5.42 3.40 6.64
CA ASP A 35 4.62 3.89 5.54
C ASP A 35 4.14 5.29 5.97
N TRP A 36 4.75 6.34 5.43
CA TRP A 36 4.33 7.73 5.70
C TRP A 36 2.92 7.99 5.16
N CYS A 37 2.35 7.00 4.47
CA CYS A 37 0.98 6.94 4.03
C CYS A 37 0.13 6.17 5.04
N GLY A 38 -0.84 6.87 5.61
CA GLY A 38 -1.96 6.23 6.28
C GLY A 38 -2.82 5.51 5.24
N SER A 39 -3.26 4.29 5.57
CA SER A 39 -4.29 3.59 4.81
C SER A 39 -5.50 3.38 5.72
N GLU A 40 -6.67 3.78 5.24
CA GLU A 40 -7.94 3.62 5.96
C GLU A 40 -8.94 2.88 5.07
N GLN A 41 -9.59 1.87 5.63
CA GLN A 41 -10.64 1.16 4.93
C GLN A 41 -11.92 1.98 4.92
N TYR A 42 -12.46 2.24 3.73
CA TYR A 42 -13.70 2.98 3.54
C TYR A 42 -14.90 2.05 3.39
N GLU A 43 -14.85 1.10 2.45
CA GLU A 43 -15.96 0.20 2.12
C GLU A 43 -15.47 -1.20 1.72
N ILE A 44 -16.30 -2.22 1.94
CA ILE A 44 -16.04 -3.62 1.56
C ILE A 44 -17.21 -4.17 0.74
N PHE A 45 -16.90 -4.89 -0.34
CA PHE A 45 -17.83 -5.65 -1.16
C PHE A 45 -17.43 -7.13 -1.17
N ILE A 46 -18.17 -7.96 -0.44
CA ILE A 46 -17.91 -9.41 -0.34
C ILE A 46 -18.44 -10.12 -1.59
N SER A 47 -17.68 -11.09 -2.10
CA SER A 47 -18.07 -11.93 -3.24
C SER A 47 -19.28 -12.81 -2.92
N PRO A 48 -20.06 -13.26 -3.92
CA PRO A 48 -21.22 -14.12 -3.69
C PRO A 48 -20.94 -15.41 -2.91
N ASN A 49 -19.72 -15.97 -3.07
CA ASN A 49 -19.28 -17.18 -2.38
C ASN A 49 -18.56 -16.91 -1.05
N GLN A 50 -18.41 -15.64 -0.63
CA GLN A 50 -17.80 -15.20 0.63
C GLN A 50 -16.30 -15.54 0.81
N ASP A 51 -15.60 -15.92 -0.26
CA ASP A 51 -14.17 -16.26 -0.23
C ASP A 51 -13.25 -15.05 -0.54
N ILE A 52 -13.80 -14.05 -1.24
CA ILE A 52 -13.05 -12.91 -1.76
C ILE A 52 -13.78 -11.63 -1.38
N GLU A 53 -13.04 -10.59 -1.06
CA GLU A 53 -13.59 -9.27 -0.82
C GLU A 53 -12.88 -8.23 -1.68
N ALA A 54 -13.64 -7.25 -2.13
CA ALA A 54 -13.12 -6.04 -2.72
C ALA A 54 -13.17 -4.92 -1.68
N VAL A 55 -12.04 -4.27 -1.46
CA VAL A 55 -11.86 -3.27 -0.42
C VAL A 55 -11.51 -1.94 -1.07
N VAL A 56 -12.27 -0.91 -0.70
CA VAL A 56 -11.98 0.48 -1.04
C VAL A 56 -11.19 1.07 0.11
N THR A 57 -9.96 1.50 -0.17
CA THR A 57 -9.01 2.02 0.81
C THR A 57 -8.65 3.45 0.45
N ILE A 58 -8.66 4.33 1.44
CA ILE A 58 -8.17 5.70 1.36
C ILE A 58 -6.69 5.66 1.66
N ILE A 59 -5.87 6.18 0.75
CA ILE A 59 -4.44 6.37 0.96
C ILE A 59 -4.20 7.87 1.17
N ASN A 60 -3.55 8.21 2.28
CA ASN A 60 -3.20 9.58 2.64
C ASN A 60 -1.74 9.67 3.07
N CYS A 61 -0.89 10.26 2.23
CA CYS A 61 0.54 10.43 2.48
C CYS A 61 0.91 11.76 3.17
N GLY A 62 -0.07 12.47 3.74
CA GLY A 62 0.14 13.66 4.57
C GLY A 62 -0.08 14.99 3.86
N ALA A 63 0.44 16.06 4.47
CA ALA A 63 0.00 17.44 4.24
C ALA A 63 0.24 18.02 2.83
N THR A 64 1.10 17.40 2.02
CA THR A 64 1.44 17.91 0.68
C THR A 64 0.98 17.00 -0.46
N THR A 65 0.31 15.89 -0.16
CA THR A 65 -0.20 14.93 -1.14
C THR A 65 -1.72 14.92 -1.15
N ASN A 66 -2.31 14.75 -2.33
CA ASN A 66 -3.75 14.52 -2.44
C ASN A 66 -4.12 13.14 -1.86
N TYR A 67 -5.40 12.97 -1.53
CA TYR A 67 -5.96 11.67 -1.20
C TYR A 67 -5.97 10.78 -2.44
N GLU A 68 -5.75 9.49 -2.26
CA GLU A 68 -5.97 8.49 -3.31
C GLU A 68 -7.00 7.46 -2.85
N THR A 69 -7.88 7.06 -3.76
CA THR A 69 -8.83 5.98 -3.54
C THR A 69 -8.34 4.73 -4.26
N GLN A 70 -7.98 3.71 -3.48
CA GLN A 70 -7.50 2.43 -3.99
C GLN A 70 -8.58 1.37 -3.88
N ILE A 71 -8.93 0.76 -5.01
CA ILE A 71 -9.85 -0.38 -5.08
C ILE A 71 -9.02 -1.64 -5.29
N SER A 72 -8.95 -2.49 -4.28
CA SER A 72 -8.22 -3.76 -4.32
C SER A 72 -9.12 -4.95 -4.02
N VAL A 73 -8.65 -6.15 -4.34
CA VAL A 73 -9.26 -7.41 -3.92
C VAL A 73 -8.28 -8.24 -3.12
N ASN A 74 -8.77 -8.95 -2.12
CA ASN A 74 -8.01 -9.89 -1.32
C ASN A 74 -8.89 -11.09 -0.97
N ARG A 75 -8.26 -12.19 -0.57
CA ARG A 75 -9.00 -13.32 0.00
C ARG A 75 -9.39 -12.99 1.44
N VAL A 76 -10.52 -13.51 1.89
CA VAL A 76 -11.01 -13.31 3.26
C VAL A 76 -10.11 -14.03 4.28
N ASP A 77 -9.56 -15.19 3.89
CA ASP A 77 -8.65 -16.00 4.73
C ASP A 77 -7.19 -15.50 4.71
N SER A 78 -6.79 -14.76 3.67
CA SER A 78 -5.46 -14.16 3.51
C SER A 78 -5.55 -12.69 3.07
N PRO A 79 -5.86 -11.75 3.99
CA PRO A 79 -6.00 -10.33 3.66
C PRO A 79 -4.68 -9.66 3.22
N ALA A 80 -3.53 -10.28 3.55
CA ALA A 80 -2.22 -9.79 3.16
C ALA A 80 -1.98 -9.88 1.64
N ASP A 81 -2.62 -10.85 0.98
CA ASP A 81 -2.50 -11.06 -0.46
C ASP A 81 -3.53 -10.18 -1.20
N LYS A 82 -3.13 -8.94 -1.51
CA LYS A 82 -3.98 -7.97 -2.20
C LYS A 82 -3.57 -7.77 -3.66
N ASN A 83 -4.55 -7.75 -4.54
CA ASN A 83 -4.43 -7.30 -5.93
C ASN A 83 -5.14 -5.96 -6.11
N VAL A 84 -4.38 -4.92 -6.43
CA VAL A 84 -4.93 -3.58 -6.70
C VAL A 84 -5.54 -3.57 -8.10
N LEU A 85 -6.81 -3.20 -8.21
CA LEU A 85 -7.53 -3.16 -9.47
C LEU A 85 -7.52 -1.76 -10.09
N VAL A 86 -7.82 -0.74 -9.30
CA VAL A 86 -7.94 0.65 -9.74
C VAL A 86 -7.42 1.58 -8.64
N VAL A 87 -6.75 2.65 -9.03
CA VAL A 87 -6.39 3.77 -8.16
C VAL A 87 -6.92 5.06 -8.78
N LEU A 88 -7.67 5.84 -7.99
CA LEU A 88 -8.26 7.11 -8.38
C LEU A 88 -7.66 8.26 -7.56
N ASP A 89 -7.53 9.44 -8.17
CA ASP A 89 -7.13 10.69 -7.52
C ASP A 89 -8.34 11.32 -6.82
N GLY A 90 -8.27 11.43 -5.49
CA GLY A 90 -9.33 11.98 -4.65
C GLY A 90 -9.82 11.05 -3.54
N HIS A 91 -10.62 11.60 -2.64
CA HIS A 91 -11.25 10.87 -1.54
C HIS A 91 -12.54 10.17 -2.05
N PRO A 92 -12.88 8.95 -1.59
CA PRO A 92 -13.98 8.17 -2.16
C PRO A 92 -15.36 8.83 -2.02
N ASN A 93 -15.55 9.72 -1.05
CA ASN A 93 -16.80 10.49 -0.87
C ASN A 93 -17.01 11.61 -1.92
N GLU A 94 -15.95 12.01 -2.63
CA GLU A 94 -15.95 13.04 -3.68
C GLU A 94 -15.88 12.44 -5.09
N LEU A 95 -15.71 11.11 -5.17
CA LEU A 95 -15.56 10.37 -6.41
C LEU A 95 -16.83 9.63 -6.77
N GLU A 96 -17.11 9.56 -8.07
CA GLU A 96 -18.07 8.62 -8.61
C GLU A 96 -17.32 7.32 -8.90
N TYR A 97 -17.80 6.20 -8.37
CA TYR A 97 -17.35 4.85 -8.75
C TYR A 97 -18.42 3.83 -8.37
N LYS A 98 -18.34 2.66 -8.97
CA LYS A 98 -19.18 1.51 -8.63
C LYS A 98 -18.34 0.25 -8.63
N VAL A 99 -18.49 -0.55 -7.58
CA VAL A 99 -17.89 -1.88 -7.45
C VAL A 99 -19.02 -2.90 -7.40
N SER A 100 -18.96 -3.92 -8.25
CA SER A 100 -19.96 -4.99 -8.26
C SER A 100 -19.39 -6.33 -8.69
N TRP A 101 -19.89 -7.41 -8.08
CA TRP A 101 -19.55 -8.77 -8.46
C TRP A 101 -20.44 -9.23 -9.61
N LEU A 102 -19.83 -9.63 -10.73
CA LEU A 102 -20.52 -10.24 -11.87
C LEU A 102 -20.64 -11.77 -11.73
N GLY A 103 -19.87 -12.35 -10.80
CA GLY A 103 -19.87 -13.76 -10.46
C GLY A 103 -18.95 -14.01 -9.25
N GLU A 104 -18.70 -15.28 -8.94
CA GLU A 104 -17.90 -15.68 -7.76
C GLU A 104 -16.45 -15.16 -7.79
N ASN A 105 -15.82 -15.16 -8.99
CA ASN A 105 -14.43 -14.72 -9.19
C ASN A 105 -14.31 -13.62 -10.26
N THR A 106 -15.42 -12.93 -10.57
CA THR A 106 -15.44 -11.86 -11.59
C THR A 106 -16.01 -10.60 -11.00
N ILE A 107 -15.25 -9.51 -11.08
CA ILE A 107 -15.60 -8.22 -10.52
C ILE A 107 -15.59 -7.14 -11.59
N GLU A 108 -16.52 -6.19 -11.48
CA GLU A 108 -16.57 -4.99 -12.29
C GLU A 108 -16.34 -3.76 -11.43
N VAL A 109 -15.40 -2.91 -11.86
CA VAL A 109 -15.22 -1.54 -11.36
C VAL A 109 -15.64 -0.60 -12.48
N SER A 110 -16.70 0.18 -12.25
CA SER A 110 -17.35 1.01 -13.27
C SER A 110 -17.74 2.40 -12.77
N GLU A 111 -18.33 3.21 -13.65
CA GLU A 111 -18.90 4.54 -13.38
C GLU A 111 -17.92 5.61 -12.87
N PHE A 112 -16.62 5.32 -12.86
CA PHE A 112 -15.61 6.31 -12.48
C PHE A 112 -15.19 7.19 -13.66
N ASN A 113 -14.87 8.45 -13.37
CA ASN A 113 -14.41 9.36 -14.41
C ASN A 113 -12.98 9.02 -14.82
N PHE A 114 -12.73 8.94 -16.13
CA PHE A 114 -11.38 8.64 -16.65
C PHE A 114 -10.34 9.70 -16.26
N LYS A 115 -10.75 10.96 -16.05
CA LYS A 115 -9.86 12.05 -15.61
C LYS A 115 -9.26 11.84 -14.21
N ASP A 116 -9.95 11.06 -13.36
CA ASP A 116 -9.54 10.82 -11.99
C ASP A 116 -8.73 9.52 -11.90
N LEU A 117 -8.48 8.82 -13.02
CA LEU A 117 -7.77 7.55 -13.04
C LEU A 117 -6.24 7.74 -12.95
N LEU A 118 -5.64 7.26 -11.87
CA LEU A 118 -4.18 7.25 -11.69
C LEU A 118 -3.55 5.96 -12.22
N SER A 119 -4.13 4.81 -11.88
CA SER A 119 -3.65 3.52 -12.37
C SER A 119 -4.75 2.47 -12.40
N PHE A 120 -4.56 1.42 -13.20
CA PHE A 120 -5.48 0.29 -13.28
C PHE A 120 -4.75 -1.00 -13.65
N HIS A 121 -5.32 -2.12 -13.22
CA HIS A 121 -4.85 -3.44 -13.57
C HIS A 121 -5.21 -3.77 -15.02
N SER A 122 -4.25 -3.55 -15.92
CA SER A 122 -4.52 -3.59 -17.37
C SER A 122 -4.79 -4.99 -17.95
N ARG A 123 -4.35 -6.06 -17.28
CA ARG A 123 -4.44 -7.43 -17.82
C ARG A 123 -4.72 -8.43 -16.73
N ASN A 124 -5.76 -9.23 -16.93
CA ASN A 124 -5.99 -10.43 -16.14
C ASN A 124 -4.93 -11.49 -16.51
N LYS A 125 -4.12 -11.89 -15.54
CA LYS A 125 -3.04 -12.89 -15.68
C LYS A 125 -3.37 -14.16 -14.90
N THR A 126 -2.73 -15.27 -15.28
CA THR A 126 -2.75 -16.50 -14.50
C THR A 126 -2.11 -16.24 -13.14
N GLY A 127 -2.88 -16.42 -12.06
CA GLY A 127 -2.46 -16.10 -10.68
C GLY A 127 -3.19 -14.91 -10.06
N ASP A 128 -3.96 -14.15 -10.84
CA ASP A 128 -4.83 -13.11 -10.27
C ASP A 128 -5.95 -13.73 -9.43
N ILE A 129 -6.27 -13.07 -8.32
CA ILE A 129 -7.34 -13.51 -7.39
C ILE A 129 -8.70 -13.53 -8.10
N VAL A 130 -8.94 -12.56 -8.97
CA VAL A 130 -10.20 -12.40 -9.72
C VAL A 130 -9.93 -11.98 -11.15
N ARG A 131 -10.93 -12.22 -12.02
CA ARG A 131 -11.02 -11.55 -13.31
C ARG A 131 -11.68 -10.18 -13.11
N SER A 132 -10.97 -9.11 -13.46
CA SER A 132 -11.45 -7.74 -13.35
C SER A 132 -11.92 -7.17 -14.69
N HIS A 133 -13.04 -6.47 -14.65
CA HIS A 133 -13.61 -5.68 -15.74
C HIS A 133 -13.60 -4.21 -15.31
N ILE A 134 -12.82 -3.37 -15.98
CA ILE A 134 -12.63 -1.97 -15.60
C ILE A 134 -13.24 -1.10 -16.70
N LYS A 135 -14.28 -0.33 -16.35
CA LYS A 135 -15.08 0.45 -17.31
C LYS A 135 -15.26 1.88 -16.81
N PRO A 136 -14.46 2.85 -17.28
CA PRO A 136 -14.72 4.25 -16.97
C PRO A 136 -16.08 4.68 -17.54
N LYS A 137 -16.67 5.72 -16.95
CA LYS A 137 -17.88 6.37 -17.43
C LYS A 137 -17.66 6.86 -18.86
N ALA A 138 -18.63 6.57 -19.74
CA ALA A 138 -18.60 7.07 -21.11
C ALA A 138 -18.75 8.59 -21.10
N SER A 139 -17.81 9.29 -21.75
CA SER A 139 -17.80 10.75 -21.91
C SER A 139 -18.89 11.24 -22.85
#